data_AF-A0AAD7K0V6-F1
#
_entry.id   AF-A0AAD7K0V6-F1
#
_cell.length_a   1.000
_cell.length_b   1.000
_cell.length_c   1.000
_cell.angle_alpha   90.00
_cell.angle_beta   90.00
_cell.angle_gamma   90.00
#
_symmetry.space_group_name_H-M   'P 1'
#
loop_
_entity.id
_entity.type
_entity.pdbx_description
1 polymer ?
#
loop_
_entity_poly.entity_id
_entity_poly.type
_entity_poly.pdbx_seq_one_letter_code
_entity_poly.pdbx_strand_id
1 'polypeptide(L)'
;LHAQPFDTPLPWSIGNGIVWDSHIEFPKLLTSTDSTYDHANKPVEFRGDFVLVKQHELVASRPLASESEWLRMFSTWEAGVLLLYPHRCDELHGYQQMVTELFCAVPRKPQVAIDFDDKTRFKYSRSPFRQPGSFCHASSPPPNPMKQSVVPCENWNLRCCEIDPCEHGRLHGCCTECGDSHCARDQEDCYWCLLAQR
;
A
#
# COMPACT_ATOMS: atom_id res chain seq x y z
N LEU A 1 16.02 -26.38 -0.19
CA LEU A 1 16.36 -24.95 -0.16
C LEU A 1 16.56 -24.57 1.30
N HIS A 2 17.80 -24.42 1.72
CA HIS A 2 18.13 -24.01 3.10
C HIS A 2 17.77 -22.53 3.25
N ALA A 3 16.82 -22.23 4.14
CA ALA A 3 16.62 -20.87 4.62
C ALA A 3 17.89 -20.46 5.38
N GLN A 4 18.60 -19.46 4.88
CA GLN A 4 19.67 -18.81 5.64
C GLN A 4 19.00 -18.08 6.82
N PRO A 5 19.44 -18.31 8.06
CA PRO A 5 19.00 -17.50 9.18
C PRO A 5 19.55 -16.08 8.98
N PHE A 6 18.70 -15.07 9.10
CA PHE A 6 19.17 -13.70 9.25
C PHE A 6 20.04 -13.64 10.52
N ASP A 7 21.35 -13.49 10.36
CA ASP A 7 22.32 -13.47 11.48
C ASP A 7 22.19 -12.23 12.39
N THR A 8 21.27 -11.30 12.08
CA THR A 8 20.80 -10.29 13.00
C THR A 8 19.28 -10.42 13.13
N PRO A 9 18.74 -10.78 14.31
CA PRO A 9 17.30 -10.73 14.52
C PRO A 9 16.87 -9.28 14.30
N LEU A 10 15.90 -9.09 13.40
CA LEU A 10 15.21 -7.82 13.23
C LEU A 10 14.91 -7.23 14.62
N PRO A 11 15.22 -5.96 14.90
CA PRO A 11 14.98 -5.38 16.20
C PRO A 11 13.52 -5.59 16.63
N TRP A 12 13.30 -5.94 17.90
CA TRP A 12 11.98 -6.33 18.41
C TRP A 12 10.87 -5.31 18.13
N SER A 13 11.20 -4.01 18.14
CA SER A 13 10.28 -2.92 17.80
C SER A 13 9.78 -2.98 16.35
N ILE A 14 10.63 -3.40 15.41
CA ILE A 14 10.29 -3.58 14.00
C ILE A 14 9.49 -4.87 13.80
N GLY A 15 9.89 -5.95 14.47
CA GLY A 15 9.15 -7.21 14.44
C GLY A 15 7.69 -7.03 14.88
N ASN A 16 7.46 -6.33 15.98
CA ASN A 16 6.11 -5.96 16.41
C ASN A 16 5.39 -5.13 15.35
N GLY A 17 6.08 -4.16 14.73
CA GLY A 17 5.49 -3.34 13.69
C GLY A 17 4.91 -4.15 12.53
N ILE A 18 5.61 -5.21 12.11
CA ILE A 18 5.17 -6.14 11.06
C ILE A 18 4.02 -7.03 11.56
N VAL A 19 4.11 -7.55 12.78
CA VAL A 19 3.06 -8.38 13.39
C VAL A 19 1.73 -7.62 13.45
N TRP A 20 1.76 -6.34 13.81
CA TRP A 20 0.59 -5.48 13.88
C TRP A 20 0.17 -4.85 12.53
N ASP A 21 0.84 -5.20 11.43
CA ASP A 21 0.69 -4.58 10.09
C ASP A 21 0.67 -3.04 10.15
N SER A 22 1.50 -2.50 11.03
CA SER A 22 1.59 -1.06 11.31
C SER A 22 2.63 -0.39 10.40
N HIS A 23 2.54 0.94 10.29
CA HIS A 23 3.51 1.70 9.51
C HIS A 23 4.92 1.61 10.11
N ILE A 24 5.87 1.13 9.31
CA ILE A 24 7.29 1.09 9.67
C ILE A 24 8.02 2.18 8.91
N GLU A 25 8.61 3.13 9.62
CA GLU A 25 9.44 4.18 9.03
C GLU A 25 10.80 3.60 8.64
N PHE A 26 11.11 3.60 7.33
CA PHE A 26 12.38 3.09 6.83
C PHE A 26 13.62 3.85 7.34
N PRO A 27 13.59 5.18 7.61
CA PRO A 27 14.68 5.84 8.31
C PRO A 27 15.00 5.25 9.69
N LYS A 28 13.97 4.86 10.46
CA LYS A 28 14.15 4.18 11.75
C LYS A 28 14.71 2.77 11.57
N LEU A 29 14.24 2.07 10.54
CA LEU A 29 14.77 0.76 10.16
C LEU A 29 16.25 0.85 9.78
N LEU A 30 16.63 1.84 8.97
CA LEU A 30 18.00 2.08 8.54
C LEU A 30 18.93 2.30 9.74
N THR A 31 18.57 3.22 10.64
CA THR A 31 19.34 3.49 11.87
C THR A 31 19.46 2.26 12.76
N SER A 32 18.44 1.39 12.78
CA SER A 32 18.48 0.16 13.56
C SER A 32 19.35 -0.94 12.95
N THR A 33 19.63 -0.87 11.64
CA THR A 33 20.51 -1.83 10.94
C THR A 33 21.98 -1.41 10.92
N ASP A 34 22.30 -0.18 11.32
CA ASP A 34 23.69 0.26 11.47
C ASP A 34 24.35 -0.50 12.64
N SER A 35 25.54 -1.05 12.42
CA SER A 35 26.24 -1.90 13.39
C SER A 35 26.62 -1.21 14.71
N THR A 36 26.48 0.11 14.77
CA THR A 36 26.62 0.91 16.00
C THR A 36 25.36 0.94 16.87
N TYR A 37 24.26 0.35 16.39
CA TYR A 37 22.99 0.27 17.09
C TYR A 37 23.03 -0.87 18.10
N ASP A 38 22.95 -0.53 19.39
CA ASP A 38 22.87 -1.50 20.46
C ASP A 38 21.49 -2.15 20.51
N HIS A 39 21.38 -3.38 20.02
CA HIS A 39 20.15 -4.17 20.01
C HIS A 39 19.70 -4.64 21.41
N ALA A 40 20.46 -4.34 22.48
CA ALA A 40 20.10 -4.72 23.84
C ALA A 40 18.95 -3.85 24.39
N ASN A 41 17.71 -4.16 23.98
CA ASN A 41 16.48 -3.68 24.59
C ASN A 41 16.22 -4.31 25.99
N LYS A 42 17.23 -4.37 26.85
CA LYS A 42 17.01 -4.71 28.26
C LYS A 42 16.92 -3.41 29.06
N PRO A 43 15.73 -3.00 29.54
CA PRO A 43 15.66 -1.94 30.52
C PRO A 43 16.47 -2.39 31.74
N VAL A 44 17.51 -1.62 32.07
CA VAL A 44 18.24 -1.83 33.32
C VAL A 44 17.39 -1.17 34.40
N GLU A 45 16.58 -1.96 35.09
CA GLU A 45 15.89 -1.50 36.30
C GLU A 45 16.94 -1.08 37.33
N PHE A 46 16.90 0.19 37.72
CA PHE A 46 17.61 0.65 38.91
C PHE A 46 16.68 0.50 40.12
N ARG A 47 17.23 0.17 41.29
CA ARG A 47 16.43 0.11 42.52
C ARG A 47 15.87 1.49 42.85
N GLY A 48 14.55 1.52 43.01
CA GLY A 48 13.75 2.70 43.37
C GLY A 48 13.21 3.37 42.12
N ASP A 49 11.97 3.03 41.75
CA ASP A 49 10.96 3.70 40.90
C ASP A 49 11.39 4.54 39.68
N PHE A 50 12.65 4.48 39.25
CA PHE A 50 13.22 5.23 38.15
C PHE A 50 13.67 4.25 37.07
N VAL A 51 13.09 4.40 35.88
CA VAL A 51 13.50 3.69 34.68
C VAL A 51 14.56 4.54 33.97
N LEU A 52 15.77 4.01 33.83
CA LEU A 52 16.79 4.58 32.94
C LEU A 52 16.36 4.32 31.49
N VAL A 53 15.61 5.27 30.92
CA VAL A 53 15.39 5.31 29.47
C VAL A 53 16.71 5.78 28.85
N LYS A 54 17.38 4.88 28.12
CA LYS A 54 18.61 5.20 27.40
C LYS A 54 18.30 6.36 26.44
N GLN A 55 19.09 7.43 26.48
CA GLN A 55 18.99 8.66 25.67
C GLN A 55 18.97 8.43 24.13
N HIS A 56 19.02 7.17 23.67
CA HIS A 56 19.05 6.74 22.28
C HIS A 56 17.70 6.79 21.56
N GLU A 57 16.59 7.04 22.26
CA GLU A 57 15.34 7.45 21.60
C GLU A 57 15.47 8.80 20.87
N LEU A 58 16.60 9.51 21.06
CA LEU A 58 16.92 10.79 20.42
C LEU A 58 17.99 10.68 19.31
N VAL A 59 18.44 9.48 18.92
CA VAL A 59 19.28 9.37 17.70
C VAL A 59 18.41 9.76 16.52
N ALA A 60 18.67 10.95 15.97
CA ALA A 60 17.98 11.45 14.80
C ALA A 60 18.08 10.40 13.68
N SER A 61 16.96 9.79 13.31
CA SER A 61 16.92 8.83 12.22
C SER A 61 17.37 9.51 10.94
N ARG A 62 18.42 8.98 10.30
CA ARG A 62 18.92 9.55 9.05
C ARG A 62 17.90 9.28 7.93
N PRO A 63 17.48 10.29 7.14
CA PRO A 63 16.60 10.06 6.01
C PRO A 63 17.27 9.16 4.97
N LEU A 64 16.45 8.42 4.22
CA LEU A 64 16.91 7.70 3.04
C LEU A 64 17.38 8.70 1.97
N ALA A 65 18.52 8.43 1.34
CA ALA A 65 19.12 9.33 0.37
C ALA A 65 19.03 8.80 -1.07
N SER A 66 18.86 7.49 -1.26
CA SER A 66 18.97 6.85 -2.58
C SER A 66 18.03 5.66 -2.76
N GLU A 67 17.84 5.27 -4.03
CA GLU A 67 17.12 4.06 -4.44
C GLU A 67 17.70 2.79 -3.79
N SER A 68 19.03 2.64 -3.77
CA SER A 68 19.67 1.45 -3.20
C SER A 68 19.43 1.31 -1.70
N GLU A 69 19.41 2.43 -0.97
CA GLU A 69 19.06 2.44 0.45
C GLU A 69 17.59 2.06 0.67
N TRP A 70 16.69 2.64 -0.13
CA TRP A 70 15.28 2.29 -0.10
C TRP A 70 15.06 0.80 -0.40
N LEU A 71 15.67 0.27 -1.47
CA LEU A 71 15.52 -1.11 -1.90
C LEU A 71 15.98 -2.10 -0.81
N ARG A 72 17.09 -1.79 -0.13
CA ARG A 72 17.59 -2.60 0.98
C ARG A 72 16.62 -2.64 2.16
N MET A 73 16.07 -1.48 2.54
CA MET A 73 15.09 -1.39 3.63
C MET A 73 13.78 -2.07 3.26
N PHE A 74 13.32 -1.87 2.02
CA PHE A 74 12.14 -2.51 1.48
C PHE A 74 12.28 -4.04 1.49
N SER A 75 13.37 -4.58 0.96
CA SER A 75 13.63 -6.04 0.93
C SER A 75 13.69 -6.64 2.35
N THR A 76 14.25 -5.90 3.30
CA THR A 76 14.33 -6.31 4.71
C THR A 76 12.94 -6.37 5.34
N TRP A 77 12.13 -5.35 5.10
CA TRP A 77 10.75 -5.30 5.56
C TRP A 77 9.87 -6.37 4.88
N GLU A 78 9.97 -6.50 3.56
CA GLU A 78 9.28 -7.49 2.75
C GLU A 78 9.55 -8.91 3.23
N ALA A 79 10.81 -9.28 3.48
CA ALA A 79 11.16 -10.59 4.00
C ALA A 79 10.44 -10.90 5.33
N GLY A 80 10.35 -9.91 6.22
CA GLY A 80 9.61 -10.03 7.47
C GLY A 80 8.09 -10.13 7.26
N VAL A 81 7.52 -9.35 6.34
CA VAL A 81 6.09 -9.42 5.98
C VAL A 81 5.75 -10.78 5.40
N LEU A 82 6.52 -11.28 4.44
CA LEU A 82 6.27 -12.56 3.77
C LEU A 82 6.46 -13.77 4.68
N LEU A 83 7.24 -13.63 5.76
CA LEU A 83 7.31 -14.67 6.80
C LEU A 83 5.96 -14.86 7.53
N LEU A 84 5.20 -13.78 7.74
CA LEU A 84 3.92 -13.80 8.45
C LEU A 84 2.71 -13.85 7.50
N TYR A 85 2.83 -13.22 6.33
CA TYR A 85 1.79 -13.03 5.33
C TYR A 85 2.27 -13.43 3.93
N PRO A 86 2.51 -14.74 3.66
CA PRO A 86 3.06 -15.19 2.38
C PRO A 86 2.19 -14.83 1.16
N HIS A 87 0.89 -14.69 1.36
CA HIS A 87 -0.08 -14.34 0.31
C HIS A 87 0.11 -12.93 -0.28
N ARG A 88 0.94 -12.08 0.36
CA ARG A 88 1.23 -10.72 -0.12
C ARG A 88 2.37 -10.64 -1.13
N CYS A 89 2.95 -11.77 -1.56
CA CYS A 89 4.11 -11.77 -2.46
C CYS A 89 3.90 -10.97 -3.74
N ASP A 90 2.78 -11.19 -4.44
CA ASP A 90 2.52 -10.55 -5.73
C ASP A 90 2.20 -9.06 -5.55
N GLU A 91 1.50 -8.71 -4.47
CA GLU A 91 1.22 -7.31 -4.08
C GLU A 91 2.52 -6.54 -3.84
N LEU A 92 3.40 -7.09 -2.99
CA LEU A 92 4.65 -6.43 -2.63
C LEU A 92 5.61 -6.35 -3.81
N HIS A 93 5.65 -7.39 -4.66
CA HIS A 93 6.46 -7.38 -5.87
C HIS A 93 6.01 -6.29 -6.85
N GLY A 94 4.70 -6.19 -7.11
CA GLY A 94 4.15 -5.15 -7.98
C GLY A 94 4.36 -3.74 -7.43
N TYR A 95 4.22 -3.58 -6.10
CA TYR A 95 4.51 -2.31 -5.43
C TYR A 95 5.99 -1.92 -5.55
N GLN A 96 6.91 -2.88 -5.35
CA GLN A 96 8.34 -2.65 -5.49
C GLN A 96 8.71 -2.18 -6.90
N GLN A 97 8.15 -2.83 -7.93
CA GLN A 97 8.34 -2.43 -9.32
C GLN A 97 7.87 -0.99 -9.57
N MET A 98 6.67 -0.64 -9.12
CA MET A 98 6.10 0.71 -9.27
C MET A 98 6.99 1.80 -8.65
N VAL A 99 7.48 1.60 -7.43
CA VAL A 99 8.36 2.59 -6.77
C VAL A 99 9.73 2.66 -7.47
N THR A 100 10.26 1.54 -7.94
CA THR A 100 11.51 1.48 -8.72
C THR A 100 11.38 2.24 -10.04
N GLU A 101 10.25 2.09 -10.75
CA GLU A 101 9.95 2.88 -11.94
C GLU A 101 9.89 4.38 -11.65
N LEU A 102 9.38 4.77 -10.48
CA LEU A 102 9.36 6.17 -10.05
C LEU A 102 10.78 6.72 -9.79
N PHE A 103 11.68 5.92 -9.21
CA PHE A 103 13.11 6.28 -9.11
C PHE A 103 13.72 6.45 -10.50
N CYS A 104 13.41 5.56 -11.44
CA CYS A 104 13.89 5.64 -12.82
C CYS A 104 13.35 6.86 -13.59
N ALA A 105 12.09 7.25 -13.34
CA ALA A 105 11.46 8.40 -13.96
C ALA A 105 12.04 9.74 -13.46
N VAL A 106 12.52 9.79 -12.20
CA VAL A 106 13.05 11.00 -11.56
C VAL A 106 14.43 10.78 -10.91
N PRO A 107 15.47 10.38 -11.68
CA PRO A 107 16.73 9.89 -11.12
C PRO A 107 17.54 10.95 -10.37
N ARG A 108 17.29 12.24 -10.66
CA ARG A 108 17.96 13.38 -9.98
C ARG A 108 17.27 13.81 -8.68
N LYS A 109 16.08 13.27 -8.38
CA LYS A 109 15.31 13.63 -7.18
C LYS A 109 14.72 12.36 -6.53
N PRO A 110 15.57 11.46 -5.99
CA PRO A 110 15.13 10.22 -5.34
C PRO A 110 14.13 10.46 -4.20
N GLN A 111 14.18 11.64 -3.56
CA GLN A 111 13.24 12.04 -2.51
C GLN A 111 11.77 12.00 -2.96
N VAL A 112 11.47 12.20 -4.25
CA VAL A 112 10.10 12.11 -4.76
C VAL A 112 9.55 10.69 -4.60
N ALA A 113 10.36 9.68 -4.93
CA ALA A 113 9.97 8.27 -4.79
C ALA A 113 9.92 7.84 -3.32
N ILE A 114 10.86 8.32 -2.50
CA ILE A 114 10.91 8.04 -1.06
C ILE A 114 9.68 8.62 -0.34
N ASP A 115 9.32 9.88 -0.63
CA ASP A 115 8.13 10.53 -0.04
C ASP A 115 6.83 9.87 -0.51
N PHE A 116 6.78 9.43 -1.78
CA PHE A 116 5.66 8.70 -2.32
C PHE A 116 5.48 7.35 -1.62
N ASP A 117 6.56 6.60 -1.45
CA ASP A 117 6.58 5.32 -0.74
C ASP A 117 6.06 5.49 0.69
N ASP A 118 6.67 6.40 1.47
CA ASP A 118 6.32 6.61 2.87
C ASP A 118 4.84 6.98 3.03
N LYS A 119 4.34 7.94 2.23
CA LYS A 119 2.92 8.32 2.25
C LYS A 119 2.00 7.17 1.86
N THR A 120 2.41 6.32 0.93
CA THR A 120 1.60 5.20 0.46
C THR A 120 1.52 4.10 1.50
N ARG A 121 2.66 3.69 2.09
CA ARG A 121 2.70 2.70 3.17
C ARG A 121 2.00 3.21 4.44
N PHE A 122 2.12 4.49 4.77
CA PHE A 122 1.38 5.10 5.89
C PHE A 122 -0.13 5.09 5.68
N LYS A 123 -0.60 5.36 4.45
CA LYS A 123 -2.03 5.24 4.12
C LYS A 123 -2.50 3.79 4.21
N TYR A 124 -1.69 2.85 3.71
CA TYR A 124 -1.99 1.42 3.74
C TYR A 124 -2.18 0.94 5.17
N SER A 125 -1.28 1.27 6.10
CA SER A 125 -1.38 0.82 7.50
C SER A 125 -2.61 1.37 8.25
N ARG A 126 -3.22 2.46 7.76
CA ARG A 126 -4.43 3.05 8.36
C ARG A 126 -5.72 2.47 7.81
N SER A 127 -5.64 1.78 6.67
CA SER A 127 -6.76 1.10 6.03
C SER A 127 -6.25 -0.16 5.34
N PRO A 128 -5.68 -1.12 6.10
CA PRO A 128 -5.39 -2.43 5.56
C PRO A 128 -6.71 -2.97 5.01
N PHE A 129 -6.68 -3.63 3.85
CA PHE A 129 -7.86 -4.11 3.09
C PHE A 129 -8.57 -3.14 2.13
N ARG A 130 -8.05 -1.93 1.83
CA ARG A 130 -8.40 -1.29 0.53
C ARG A 130 -7.51 -1.86 -0.56
N GLN A 131 -7.86 -3.02 -1.09
CA GLN A 131 -7.21 -3.53 -2.30
C GLN A 131 -7.56 -2.64 -3.50
N PRO A 132 -6.58 -2.18 -4.29
CA PRO A 132 -6.81 -1.90 -5.70
C PRO A 132 -6.93 -3.25 -6.43
N GLY A 133 -8.16 -3.69 -6.70
CA GLY A 133 -8.42 -4.79 -7.64
C GLY A 133 -8.67 -6.19 -7.05
N SER A 134 -9.78 -6.38 -6.34
CA SER A 134 -10.37 -7.72 -6.15
C SER A 134 -11.42 -7.98 -7.22
N PHE A 135 -11.04 -8.80 -8.21
CA PHE A 135 -11.94 -9.49 -9.12
C PHE A 135 -12.50 -10.76 -8.43
N CYS A 136 -13.81 -10.96 -8.61
CA CYS A 136 -14.58 -12.22 -8.53
C CYS A 136 -15.18 -12.69 -7.19
N HIS A 137 -16.50 -12.50 -7.12
CA HIS A 137 -17.57 -13.37 -6.62
C HIS A 137 -17.52 -13.92 -5.19
N ALA A 138 -18.34 -13.31 -4.33
CA ALA A 138 -19.11 -14.04 -3.32
C ALA A 138 -20.55 -13.51 -3.28
N SER A 139 -21.51 -14.43 -3.30
CA SER A 139 -22.95 -14.21 -3.34
C SER A 139 -23.49 -13.46 -2.11
N SER A 140 -24.60 -12.75 -2.33
CA SER A 140 -25.30 -11.73 -1.52
C SER A 140 -25.63 -12.07 -0.05
N PRO A 141 -25.96 -11.06 0.78
CA PRO A 141 -27.38 -10.65 0.94
C PRO A 141 -27.60 -9.11 0.85
N PRO A 142 -28.85 -8.64 0.64
CA PRO A 142 -29.10 -7.33 0.06
C PRO A 142 -29.12 -6.22 1.12
N PRO A 143 -28.46 -5.07 0.89
CA PRO A 143 -28.81 -3.84 1.56
C PRO A 143 -29.75 -3.03 0.65
N ASN A 144 -31.01 -3.03 1.07
CA ASN A 144 -32.01 -1.96 1.01
C ASN A 144 -31.84 -0.86 -0.08
N PRO A 145 -32.85 -0.64 -0.94
CA PRO A 145 -32.75 0.24 -2.09
C PRO A 145 -32.87 1.70 -1.64
N MET A 146 -31.72 2.35 -1.36
CA MET A 146 -31.67 3.80 -1.50
C MET A 146 -31.77 4.10 -2.99
N LYS A 147 -32.99 4.43 -3.43
CA LYS A 147 -33.40 4.98 -4.74
C LYS A 147 -32.22 5.50 -5.58
N GLN A 148 -31.49 4.59 -6.23
CA GLN A 148 -30.58 4.95 -7.30
C GLN A 148 -31.46 5.42 -8.44
N SER A 149 -31.14 6.57 -9.02
CA SER A 149 -31.83 6.99 -10.24
C SER A 149 -31.66 5.86 -11.27
N VAL A 150 -32.73 5.48 -11.98
CA VAL A 150 -32.70 4.40 -13.00
C VAL A 150 -31.84 4.77 -14.23
N VAL A 151 -31.12 5.90 -14.15
CA VAL A 151 -30.37 6.47 -15.26
C VAL A 151 -28.93 5.95 -15.21
N PRO A 152 -28.47 5.26 -16.26
CA PRO A 152 -27.07 4.82 -16.38
C PRO A 152 -26.10 6.01 -16.36
N CYS A 153 -24.92 5.78 -15.80
CA CYS A 153 -23.86 6.78 -15.76
C CYS A 153 -23.11 6.81 -17.09
N GLU A 154 -23.28 7.89 -17.86
CA GLU A 154 -22.53 8.11 -19.10
C GLU A 154 -21.01 8.24 -18.87
N ASN A 155 -20.61 8.83 -17.73
CA ASN A 155 -19.19 8.96 -17.39
C ASN A 155 -18.59 7.59 -17.06
N TRP A 156 -19.36 6.67 -16.48
CA TRP A 156 -18.94 5.28 -16.32
C TRP A 156 -18.81 4.58 -17.67
N ASN A 157 -19.78 4.80 -18.58
CA ASN A 157 -19.74 4.29 -19.95
C ASN A 157 -18.50 4.71 -20.75
N LEU A 158 -17.87 5.84 -20.40
CA LEU A 158 -16.64 6.35 -21.00
C LEU A 158 -15.36 6.02 -20.21
N ARG A 159 -15.46 5.28 -19.11
CA ARG A 159 -14.37 5.05 -18.13
C ARG A 159 -13.81 6.33 -17.50
N CYS A 160 -14.69 7.31 -17.25
CA CYS A 160 -14.38 8.56 -16.56
C CYS A 160 -14.99 8.64 -15.15
N CYS A 161 -15.83 7.66 -14.76
CA CYS A 161 -16.40 7.56 -13.41
C CYS A 161 -16.08 6.19 -12.83
N GLU A 162 -15.21 6.16 -11.82
CA GLU A 162 -14.68 4.93 -11.22
C GLU A 162 -15.21 4.70 -9.78
N ILE A 163 -15.91 5.69 -9.23
CA ILE A 163 -16.44 5.67 -7.86
C ILE A 163 -17.81 4.98 -7.86
N ASP A 164 -17.96 3.86 -7.15
CA ASP A 164 -19.23 3.13 -6.97
C ASP A 164 -19.61 3.10 -5.47
N PRO A 165 -20.80 3.59 -5.05
CA PRO A 165 -21.85 4.20 -5.87
C PRO A 165 -21.42 5.54 -6.48
N CYS A 166 -21.86 5.80 -7.71
CA CYS A 166 -21.59 7.05 -8.43
C CYS A 166 -21.87 8.27 -7.55
N GLU A 167 -20.95 9.23 -7.49
CA GLU A 167 -21.14 10.48 -6.73
C GLU A 167 -22.39 11.25 -7.19
N HIS A 168 -22.81 11.06 -8.45
CA HIS A 168 -24.01 11.65 -9.02
C HIS A 168 -25.27 10.77 -8.86
N GLY A 169 -25.19 9.68 -8.11
CA GLY A 169 -26.31 8.75 -7.88
C GLY A 169 -26.82 8.05 -9.14
N ARG A 170 -25.98 7.94 -10.18
CA ARG A 170 -26.26 7.23 -11.44
C ARG A 170 -25.79 5.77 -11.37
N LEU A 171 -26.37 4.91 -12.21
CA LEU A 171 -26.07 3.47 -12.22
C LEU A 171 -24.77 3.16 -12.97
N HIS A 172 -23.88 2.41 -12.32
CA HIS A 172 -22.72 1.77 -12.95
C HIS A 172 -23.08 0.32 -13.29
N GLY A 173 -22.34 -0.29 -14.22
CA GLY A 173 -22.52 -1.71 -14.56
C GLY A 173 -23.50 -1.97 -15.70
N CYS A 174 -24.03 -0.93 -16.37
CA CYS A 174 -24.89 -1.08 -17.54
C CYS A 174 -24.58 -0.06 -18.66
N CYS A 175 -24.58 -0.55 -19.90
CA CYS A 175 -24.35 0.26 -21.07
C CYS A 175 -25.54 1.19 -21.34
N THR A 176 -25.29 2.47 -21.68
CA THR A 176 -26.36 3.40 -22.07
C THR A 176 -27.02 3.03 -23.40
N GLU A 177 -26.28 2.38 -24.30
CA GLU A 177 -26.73 2.11 -25.66
C GLU A 177 -27.53 0.82 -25.78
N CYS A 178 -27.05 -0.27 -25.17
CA CYS A 178 -27.65 -1.59 -25.30
C CYS A 178 -28.25 -2.14 -24.00
N GLY A 179 -27.94 -1.54 -22.85
CA GLY A 179 -28.43 -1.99 -21.54
C GLY A 179 -27.69 -3.20 -20.95
N ASP A 180 -26.74 -3.80 -21.66
CA ASP A 180 -25.97 -4.96 -21.20
C ASP A 180 -24.92 -4.61 -20.15
N SER A 181 -24.40 -5.63 -19.47
CA SER A 181 -23.41 -5.50 -18.39
C SER A 181 -21.98 -5.25 -18.89
N HIS A 182 -21.77 -4.11 -19.55
CA HIS A 182 -20.46 -3.58 -19.95
C HIS A 182 -20.51 -2.05 -20.01
N CYS A 183 -19.35 -1.38 -20.02
CA CYS A 183 -19.32 0.05 -20.30
C CYS A 183 -19.21 0.27 -21.81
N ALA A 184 -19.90 1.27 -22.39
CA ALA A 184 -19.92 1.49 -23.85
C ALA A 184 -18.53 1.52 -24.49
N ARG A 185 -17.50 2.00 -23.77
CA ARG A 185 -16.11 2.01 -24.23
C ARG A 185 -15.48 0.62 -24.44
N ASP A 186 -16.03 -0.43 -23.83
CA ASP A 186 -15.52 -1.80 -23.96
C ASP A 186 -15.98 -2.49 -25.26
N GLN A 187 -17.01 -1.94 -25.92
CA GLN A 187 -17.56 -2.50 -27.16
C GLN A 187 -17.61 -1.42 -28.24
N GLU A 188 -16.90 -1.63 -29.36
CA GLU A 188 -16.73 -0.62 -30.42
C GLU A 188 -18.08 -0.09 -30.93
N ASP A 189 -19.07 -0.97 -31.17
CA ASP A 189 -20.40 -0.57 -31.63
C ASP A 189 -21.09 0.40 -30.66
N CYS A 190 -21.03 0.10 -29.36
CA CYS A 190 -21.63 0.94 -28.32
C CYS A 190 -20.85 2.25 -28.12
N TYR A 191 -19.52 2.20 -28.25
CA TYR A 191 -18.66 3.38 -28.17
C TYR A 191 -18.97 4.38 -29.28
N TRP A 192 -19.13 3.92 -30.53
CA TRP A 192 -19.46 4.77 -31.66
C TRP A 192 -20.87 5.34 -31.57
N CYS A 193 -21.85 4.55 -31.13
CA CYS A 193 -23.22 5.02 -30.88
C CYS A 193 -23.27 6.12 -29.82
N LEU A 194 -22.55 5.94 -28.70
CA LEU A 194 -22.48 6.93 -27.62
C LEU A 194 -21.80 8.24 -28.07
N LEU A 195 -20.76 8.16 -28.90
CA LEU A 195 -20.11 9.35 -29.46
C LEU A 195 -20.99 10.07 -30.47
N ALA A 196 -21.80 9.35 -31.24
CA ALA A 196 -22.70 9.93 -32.24
C ALA A 196 -23.88 10.72 -31.62
N GLN A 197 -24.18 10.51 -30.34
CA GLN A 197 -25.25 11.20 -29.60
C GLN A 197 -24.79 12.49 -28.90
N ARG A 198 -23.52 12.88 -29.04
CA ARG A 198 -22.91 14.10 -28.47
C ARG A 198 -22.65 15.17 -29.52
#